data_AF-A0A401NGG6-F1
#
_entry.id   AF-A0A401NGG6-F1
#
_cell.length_a   1.000
_cell.length_b   1.000
_cell.length_c   1.000
_cell.angle_alpha   90.00
_cell.angle_beta   90.00
_cell.angle_gamma   90.00
#
_symmetry.space_group_name_H-M   'P 1'
#
loop_
_entity.id
_entity.type
_entity.pdbx_description
1 polymer ?
#
loop_
_entity_poly.entity_id
_entity_poly.type
_entity_poly.pdbx_seq_one_letter_code
_entity_poly.pdbx_strand_id
1 'polypeptide(L)'
;AASGNYHFIPYVTTTNDDFLCCENDFQRRVSEFLQPSWDSLLGPFCQPLLDKLISLLKDIDVTSCTFAKDTLLSDIRKLREKYQGEDLAKQLSGIKQRIECTEVVTPDIITNLLFSYRDIQDYDGMVKLVETLEMLPTCDLANQHNIKFHYAFALNRRNHPGDRGKALSIMLEVLNQCVQPAPDMFCLCGRIYKDLFLDSYCDDAVNRDSAIEWYRKGFGLQPTLYSGINLAILLIAAGQQFESSMELRKIGMRLNGLLARKGNLDQMNNYYDVGHFFTVSMLAKDVNKAVQAAEKLFKLKSPFWYLRSLVQNLVLLQQFQKINNDHSPKQECLNFWLDIIVEATKININGLRFPVLILEPTNVYQPSYISINSEADEKTVSIWHVSSEEVKGIHEWNFTSSAIKGISISKCDERCCFLYVHDNADDFQIYFSTEAQCSR
;
A
#
# COMPACT_ATOMS: atom_id res chain seq x y z
N ALA A 1 -7.26 -33.37 27.65
CA ALA A 1 -7.21 -34.58 26.80
C ALA A 1 -7.88 -34.23 25.48
N ALA A 2 -7.16 -34.33 24.37
CA ALA A 2 -7.70 -33.99 23.05
C ALA A 2 -8.88 -34.93 22.73
N SER A 3 -10.04 -34.36 22.44
CA SER A 3 -11.19 -35.08 21.91
C SER A 3 -10.87 -35.51 20.48
N GLY A 4 -10.27 -36.69 20.31
CA GLY A 4 -10.15 -37.32 19.01
C GLY A 4 -11.55 -37.70 18.52
N ASN A 5 -11.98 -37.15 17.38
CA ASN A 5 -13.18 -37.59 16.69
C ASN A 5 -12.91 -38.98 16.09
N TYR A 6 -13.37 -40.03 16.76
CA TYR A 6 -13.30 -41.39 16.23
C TYR A 6 -14.47 -41.66 15.29
N HIS A 7 -14.19 -42.06 14.05
CA HIS A 7 -15.20 -42.60 13.13
C HIS A 7 -15.21 -44.12 13.22
N PHE A 8 -16.30 -44.68 13.72
CA PHE A 8 -16.53 -46.12 13.74
C PHE A 8 -17.25 -46.55 12.47
N ILE A 9 -16.69 -47.52 11.76
CA ILE A 9 -17.26 -48.06 10.52
C ILE A 9 -17.64 -49.52 10.78
N PRO A 10 -18.94 -49.85 10.93
CA PRO A 10 -19.37 -51.24 11.04
C PRO A 10 -19.22 -51.94 9.68
N TYR A 11 -18.67 -53.15 9.68
CA TYR A 11 -18.51 -53.97 8.48
C TYR A 11 -18.84 -55.45 8.76
N VAL A 12 -19.10 -56.20 7.69
CA VAL A 12 -19.31 -57.65 7.70
C VAL A 12 -18.38 -58.33 6.71
N THR A 13 -18.00 -59.59 7.00
CA THR A 13 -17.21 -60.44 6.11
C THR A 13 -18.12 -61.41 5.36
N THR A 14 -18.00 -61.45 4.03
CA THR A 14 -18.74 -62.42 3.19
C THR A 14 -18.04 -63.78 3.19
N THR A 15 -18.70 -64.80 2.63
CA THR A 15 -18.11 -66.15 2.45
C THR A 15 -16.95 -66.19 1.47
N ASN A 16 -16.71 -65.11 0.71
CA ASN A 16 -15.61 -64.97 -0.25
C ASN A 16 -14.46 -64.08 0.29
N ASP A 17 -14.39 -63.85 1.60
CA ASP A 17 -13.41 -62.95 2.27
C ASP A 17 -13.50 -61.46 1.87
N ASP A 18 -14.64 -61.01 1.33
CA ASP A 18 -14.86 -59.58 1.05
C ASP A 18 -15.40 -58.83 2.27
N PHE A 19 -15.04 -57.55 2.40
CA PHE A 19 -15.47 -56.66 3.49
C PHE A 19 -16.50 -55.63 2.99
N LEU A 20 -17.71 -55.66 3.55
CA LEU A 20 -18.81 -54.78 3.15
C LEU A 20 -19.32 -53.91 4.32
N CYS A 21 -19.60 -52.64 4.03
CA CYS A 21 -20.24 -51.67 4.92
C CYS A 21 -21.75 -51.63 4.67
N CYS A 22 -22.56 -51.71 5.73
CA CYS A 22 -24.02 -51.57 5.65
C CYS A 22 -24.47 -50.47 6.64
N GLU A 23 -25.22 -49.48 6.16
CA GLU A 23 -25.46 -48.22 6.89
C GLU A 23 -26.62 -48.28 7.92
N ASN A 24 -27.44 -49.33 7.94
CA ASN A 24 -28.61 -49.41 8.83
C ASN A 24 -28.51 -50.55 9.87
N ASP A 25 -28.75 -50.23 11.15
CA ASP A 25 -28.88 -51.20 12.27
C ASP A 25 -29.95 -52.28 12.01
N PHE A 26 -30.93 -51.97 11.15
CA PHE A 26 -31.97 -52.92 10.75
C PHE A 26 -31.41 -54.08 9.93
N GLN A 27 -30.37 -53.86 9.12
CA GLN A 27 -29.75 -54.89 8.26
C GLN A 27 -28.83 -55.82 9.06
N ARG A 28 -28.20 -55.29 10.12
CA ARG A 28 -27.31 -56.03 11.02
C ARG A 28 -28.04 -57.06 11.89
N ARG A 29 -29.32 -56.83 12.21
CA ARG A 29 -30.15 -57.81 12.94
C ARG A 29 -30.67 -58.94 12.04
N VAL A 30 -30.72 -58.74 10.73
CA VAL A 30 -31.20 -59.76 9.78
C VAL A 30 -30.10 -60.79 9.48
N SER A 31 -28.82 -60.42 9.59
CA SER A 31 -27.70 -61.36 9.45
C SER A 31 -27.61 -62.41 10.56
N GLU A 32 -28.22 -62.17 11.73
CA GLU A 32 -28.23 -63.13 12.85
C GLU A 32 -29.23 -64.28 12.65
N PHE A 33 -30.13 -64.23 11.65
CA PHE A 33 -31.28 -65.15 11.59
C PHE A 33 -31.41 -66.07 10.37
N LEU A 34 -30.65 -66.00 9.26
CA LEU A 34 -30.92 -66.84 8.06
C LEU A 34 -29.71 -67.27 7.18
N GLN A 35 -29.91 -68.44 6.54
CA GLN A 35 -29.08 -69.38 5.74
C GLN A 35 -28.36 -68.86 4.43
N PRO A 36 -27.57 -69.68 3.68
CA PRO A 36 -26.28 -69.29 3.04
C PRO A 36 -26.34 -68.76 1.59
N SER A 37 -27.35 -67.98 1.19
CA SER A 37 -27.45 -67.42 -0.18
C SER A 37 -27.50 -65.88 -0.19
N TRP A 38 -26.60 -65.25 0.56
CA TRP A 38 -26.63 -63.80 0.83
C TRP A 38 -25.96 -62.90 -0.22
N ASP A 39 -25.05 -63.43 -1.05
CA ASP A 39 -24.20 -62.63 -1.95
C ASP A 39 -24.99 -61.84 -3.02
N SER A 40 -26.18 -62.32 -3.44
CA SER A 40 -26.98 -61.65 -4.49
C SER A 40 -27.92 -60.55 -3.97
N LEU A 41 -28.20 -60.51 -2.67
CA LEU A 41 -29.21 -59.62 -2.06
C LEU A 41 -28.60 -58.35 -1.44
N LEU A 42 -27.33 -58.40 -1.04
CA LEU A 42 -26.62 -57.27 -0.41
C LEU A 42 -25.91 -56.34 -1.40
N GLY A 43 -25.61 -56.80 -2.61
CA GLY A 43 -24.89 -56.04 -3.64
C GLY A 43 -25.44 -54.63 -3.94
N PRO A 44 -26.78 -54.38 -3.91
CA PRO A 44 -27.33 -53.05 -4.12
C PRO A 44 -27.29 -52.12 -2.89
N PHE A 45 -27.09 -52.67 -1.69
CA PHE A 45 -27.34 -51.96 -0.42
C PHE A 45 -26.13 -51.87 0.51
N CYS A 46 -25.05 -52.60 0.22
CA CYS A 46 -23.80 -52.50 0.97
C CYS A 46 -22.65 -52.12 0.03
N GLN A 47 -21.80 -51.21 0.51
CA GLN A 47 -20.65 -50.68 -0.24
C GLN A 47 -19.38 -51.42 0.20
N PRO A 48 -18.41 -51.69 -0.70
CA PRO A 48 -17.09 -52.18 -0.28
C PRO A 48 -16.45 -51.28 0.78
N LEU A 49 -15.92 -51.88 1.84
CA LEU A 49 -15.28 -51.15 2.94
C LEU A 49 -14.16 -50.25 2.44
N LEU A 50 -13.40 -50.72 1.44
CA LEU A 50 -12.35 -49.95 0.80
C LEU A 50 -12.89 -48.64 0.19
N ASP A 51 -14.01 -48.70 -0.54
CA ASP A 51 -14.60 -47.51 -1.16
C ASP A 51 -15.14 -46.54 -0.10
N LYS A 52 -15.69 -47.05 1.01
CA LYS A 52 -16.16 -46.22 2.12
C LYS A 52 -15.00 -45.52 2.82
N LEU A 53 -13.88 -46.24 3.04
CA LEU A 53 -12.65 -45.67 3.59
C LEU A 53 -12.07 -44.60 2.66
N ILE A 54 -12.02 -44.86 1.35
CA ILE A 54 -11.56 -43.88 0.35
C ILE A 54 -12.45 -42.63 0.38
N SER A 55 -13.78 -42.78 0.47
CA SER A 55 -14.71 -41.64 0.58
C SER A 55 -14.48 -40.82 1.85
N LEU A 56 -14.36 -41.49 3.00
CA LEU A 56 -14.16 -40.80 4.28
C LEU A 56 -12.81 -40.08 4.35
N LEU A 57 -11.75 -40.69 3.81
CA LEU A 57 -10.43 -40.07 3.74
C LEU A 57 -10.46 -38.83 2.83
N LYS A 58 -11.15 -38.89 1.68
CA LYS A 58 -11.35 -37.72 0.81
C LYS A 58 -12.07 -36.56 1.53
N ASP A 59 -13.09 -36.86 2.34
CA ASP A 59 -13.84 -35.82 3.06
C ASP A 59 -13.05 -35.21 4.24
N ILE A 60 -12.19 -36.00 4.90
CA ILE A 60 -11.32 -35.54 5.99
C ILE A 60 -10.28 -34.54 5.46
N ASP A 61 -9.63 -34.86 4.34
CA ASP A 61 -8.63 -33.96 3.72
C ASP A 61 -9.26 -32.63 3.31
N VAL A 62 -10.47 -32.64 2.76
CA VAL A 62 -11.20 -31.43 2.34
C VAL A 62 -11.60 -30.55 3.54
N THR A 63 -12.08 -31.16 4.63
CA THR A 63 -12.54 -30.41 5.81
C THR A 63 -11.36 -29.83 6.63
N SER A 64 -10.25 -30.57 6.70
CA SER A 64 -9.03 -30.10 7.36
C SER A 64 -8.39 -28.93 6.60
N CYS A 65 -8.26 -29.04 5.28
CA CYS A 65 -7.70 -27.99 4.43
C CYS A 65 -8.54 -26.70 4.43
N THR A 66 -9.87 -26.81 4.44
CA THR A 66 -10.77 -25.62 4.51
C THR A 66 -10.67 -24.90 5.85
N PHE A 67 -10.62 -25.63 6.97
CA PHE A 67 -10.41 -25.01 8.29
C PHE A 67 -9.04 -24.36 8.43
N ALA A 68 -7.98 -25.01 7.92
CA ALA A 68 -6.62 -24.46 7.91
C ALA A 68 -6.54 -23.17 7.09
N LYS A 69 -7.19 -23.15 5.91
CA LYS A 69 -7.32 -21.97 5.06
C LYS A 69 -7.95 -20.78 5.78
N ASP A 70 -9.12 -20.98 6.38
CA ASP A 70 -9.89 -19.91 7.02
C ASP A 70 -9.15 -19.36 8.25
N THR A 71 -8.49 -20.24 9.01
CA THR A 71 -7.64 -19.85 10.13
C THR A 71 -6.47 -18.99 9.66
N LEU A 72 -5.77 -19.40 8.62
CA LEU A 72 -4.64 -18.66 8.06
C LEU A 72 -5.07 -17.28 7.53
N LEU A 73 -6.19 -17.19 6.82
CA LEU A 73 -6.73 -15.92 6.33
C LEU A 73 -7.12 -14.99 7.49
N SER A 74 -7.76 -15.52 8.54
CA SER A 74 -8.09 -14.76 9.74
C SER A 74 -6.83 -14.21 10.41
N ASP A 75 -5.78 -15.03 10.52
CA ASP A 75 -4.51 -14.64 11.11
C ASP A 75 -3.82 -13.54 10.31
N ILE A 76 -3.74 -13.66 8.97
CA ILE A 76 -3.16 -12.62 8.10
C ILE A 76 -3.88 -11.28 8.30
N ARG A 77 -5.22 -11.29 8.34
CA ARG A 77 -6.01 -10.07 8.56
C ARG A 77 -5.73 -9.43 9.91
N LYS A 78 -5.77 -10.22 11.00
CA LYS A 78 -5.48 -9.75 12.36
C LYS A 78 -4.08 -9.19 12.49
N LEU A 79 -3.09 -9.80 11.84
CA LEU A 79 -1.70 -9.33 11.88
C LEU A 79 -1.55 -7.98 11.18
N ARG A 80 -2.19 -7.78 10.02
CA ARG A 80 -2.19 -6.49 9.31
C ARG A 80 -2.92 -5.37 10.06
N GLU A 81 -3.94 -5.71 10.84
CA GLU A 81 -4.65 -4.75 11.69
C GLU A 81 -3.82 -4.35 12.91
N LYS A 82 -3.03 -5.27 13.45
CA LYS A 82 -2.29 -5.08 14.70
C LYS A 82 -0.88 -4.51 14.52
N TYR A 83 -0.18 -4.91 13.45
CA TYR A 83 1.23 -4.59 13.25
C TYR A 83 1.45 -3.78 11.97
N GLN A 84 2.52 -2.99 11.95
CA GLN A 84 2.96 -2.21 10.79
C GLN A 84 4.49 -2.28 10.69
N GLY A 85 5.05 -1.84 9.55
CA GLY A 85 6.50 -1.73 9.37
C GLY A 85 7.27 -3.04 9.62
N GLU A 86 8.40 -2.95 10.32
CA GLU A 86 9.27 -4.10 10.61
C GLU A 86 8.58 -5.18 11.45
N ASP A 87 7.69 -4.80 12.36
CA ASP A 87 6.99 -5.76 13.19
C ASP A 87 6.03 -6.61 12.37
N LEU A 88 5.33 -6.00 11.39
CA LEU A 88 4.52 -6.76 10.45
C LEU A 88 5.40 -7.67 9.57
N ALA A 89 6.57 -7.19 9.11
CA ALA A 89 7.51 -8.02 8.34
C ALA A 89 7.97 -9.27 9.11
N LYS A 90 8.28 -9.13 10.41
CA LYS A 90 8.62 -10.26 11.29
C LYS A 90 7.47 -11.26 11.39
N GLN A 91 6.22 -10.80 11.55
CA GLN A 91 5.05 -11.68 11.62
C GLN A 91 4.77 -12.41 10.29
N LEU A 92 5.00 -11.74 9.15
CA LEU A 92 4.82 -12.35 7.82
C LEU A 92 5.79 -13.50 7.56
N SER A 93 7.00 -13.46 8.14
CA SER A 93 7.94 -14.59 8.04
C SER A 93 7.37 -15.88 8.65
N GLY A 94 6.65 -15.79 9.78
CA GLY A 94 5.98 -16.93 10.41
C GLY A 94 4.78 -17.44 9.60
N ILE A 95 4.04 -16.54 8.93
CA ILE A 95 2.96 -16.94 8.00
C ILE A 95 3.53 -17.72 6.82
N LYS A 96 4.64 -17.25 6.25
CA LYS A 96 5.29 -17.90 5.10
C LYS A 96 5.65 -19.34 5.41
N GLN A 97 6.26 -19.60 6.57
CA GLN A 97 6.59 -20.96 7.02
C GLN A 97 5.35 -21.85 7.14
N ARG A 98 4.24 -21.32 7.68
CA ARG A 98 2.99 -22.08 7.79
C ARG A 98 2.43 -22.47 6.42
N ILE A 99 2.50 -21.58 5.44
CA ILE A 99 2.01 -21.85 4.07
C ILE A 99 2.85 -22.94 3.40
N GLU A 100 4.17 -22.88 3.54
CA GLU A 100 5.08 -23.90 3.04
C GLU A 100 4.77 -25.30 3.64
N CYS A 101 4.23 -25.36 4.86
CA CYS A 101 3.88 -26.62 5.53
C CYS A 101 2.46 -27.15 5.26
N THR A 102 1.53 -26.34 4.74
CA THR A 102 0.08 -26.68 4.76
C THR A 102 -0.44 -27.20 3.41
N GLU A 103 0.34 -27.18 2.32
CA GLU A 103 -0.09 -27.50 0.93
C GLU A 103 -1.31 -26.70 0.39
N VAL A 104 -1.94 -25.85 1.21
CA VAL A 104 -3.09 -25.01 0.84
C VAL A 104 -2.59 -23.67 0.29
N VAL A 105 -2.44 -23.60 -1.03
CA VAL A 105 -2.15 -22.36 -1.76
C VAL A 105 -3.36 -22.00 -2.60
N THR A 106 -4.12 -20.98 -2.17
CA THR A 106 -5.34 -20.53 -2.85
C THR A 106 -5.23 -19.06 -3.28
N PRO A 107 -6.01 -18.62 -4.30
CA PRO A 107 -5.92 -17.25 -4.82
C PRO A 107 -6.09 -16.15 -3.77
N ASP A 108 -6.97 -16.38 -2.80
CA ASP A 108 -7.27 -15.46 -1.71
C ASP A 108 -6.14 -15.39 -0.66
N ILE A 109 -5.48 -16.50 -0.35
CA ILE A 109 -4.27 -16.47 0.49
C ILE A 109 -3.18 -15.65 -0.19
N ILE A 110 -2.88 -15.95 -1.46
CA ILE A 110 -1.86 -15.23 -2.23
C ILE A 110 -2.18 -13.74 -2.34
N THR A 111 -3.43 -13.39 -2.63
CA THR A 111 -3.87 -11.99 -2.70
C THR A 111 -3.68 -11.28 -1.36
N ASN A 112 -4.01 -11.92 -0.23
CA ASN A 112 -3.81 -11.32 1.09
C ASN A 112 -2.32 -11.19 1.45
N LEU A 113 -1.47 -12.14 1.05
CA LEU A 113 -0.01 -12.00 1.20
C LEU A 113 0.53 -10.82 0.38
N LEU A 114 0.13 -10.70 -0.89
CA LEU A 114 0.52 -9.58 -1.75
C LEU A 114 0.09 -8.24 -1.16
N PHE A 115 -1.10 -8.16 -0.57
CA PHE A 115 -1.51 -6.96 0.18
C PHE A 115 -0.65 -6.71 1.41
N SER A 116 -0.30 -7.76 2.16
CA SER A 116 0.54 -7.64 3.35
C SER A 116 1.93 -7.12 3.02
N TYR A 117 2.58 -7.71 2.00
CA TYR A 117 3.88 -7.24 1.51
C TYR A 117 3.79 -5.81 0.97
N ARG A 118 2.70 -5.45 0.27
CA ARG A 118 2.48 -4.08 -0.19
C ARG A 118 2.37 -3.09 0.96
N ASP A 119 1.69 -3.46 2.05
CA ASP A 119 1.52 -2.60 3.24
C ASP A 119 2.87 -2.24 3.87
N ILE A 120 3.83 -3.19 3.87
CA ILE A 120 5.23 -2.95 4.30
C ILE A 120 6.17 -2.56 3.16
N GLN A 121 5.66 -2.39 1.94
CA GLN A 121 6.41 -2.05 0.73
C GLN A 121 7.52 -3.04 0.35
N ASP A 122 7.38 -4.30 0.74
CA ASP A 122 8.27 -5.39 0.35
C ASP A 122 7.94 -5.86 -1.08
N TYR A 123 8.22 -4.99 -2.05
CA TYR A 123 7.99 -5.27 -3.47
C TYR A 123 8.84 -6.44 -3.97
N ASP A 124 10.02 -6.66 -3.36
CA ASP A 124 10.85 -7.81 -3.68
C ASP A 124 10.22 -9.12 -3.19
N GLY A 125 9.67 -9.14 -1.97
CA GLY A 125 8.86 -10.24 -1.46
C GLY A 125 7.64 -10.54 -2.31
N MET A 126 6.93 -9.51 -2.80
CA MET A 126 5.82 -9.68 -3.75
C MET A 126 6.26 -10.35 -5.06
N VAL A 127 7.37 -9.87 -5.65
CA VAL A 127 7.91 -10.43 -6.90
C VAL A 127 8.34 -11.88 -6.69
N LYS A 128 9.13 -12.16 -5.64
CA LYS A 128 9.58 -13.51 -5.31
C LYS A 128 8.42 -14.47 -5.07
N LEU A 129 7.36 -14.02 -4.41
CA LEU A 129 6.16 -14.84 -4.19
C LEU A 129 5.56 -15.29 -5.52
N VAL A 130 5.31 -14.37 -6.45
CA VAL A 130 4.68 -14.69 -7.74
C VAL A 130 5.61 -15.56 -8.60
N GLU A 131 6.90 -15.23 -8.67
CA GLU A 131 7.88 -16.04 -9.41
C GLU A 131 8.01 -17.46 -8.83
N THR A 132 7.88 -17.63 -7.51
CA THR A 132 7.83 -18.97 -6.90
C THR A 132 6.59 -19.72 -7.33
N LEU A 133 5.41 -19.06 -7.42
CA LEU A 133 4.17 -19.69 -7.89
C LEU A 133 4.27 -20.12 -9.35
N GLU A 134 4.96 -19.36 -10.21
CA GLU A 134 5.21 -19.71 -11.62
C GLU A 134 6.07 -20.98 -11.77
N MET A 135 6.95 -21.25 -10.79
CA MET A 135 7.82 -22.44 -10.79
C MET A 135 7.13 -23.71 -10.27
N LEU A 136 5.98 -23.59 -9.61
CA LEU A 136 5.27 -24.74 -9.06
C LEU A 136 4.52 -25.50 -10.18
N PRO A 137 4.80 -26.80 -10.37
CA PRO A 137 4.06 -27.59 -11.36
C PRO A 137 2.57 -27.60 -11.01
N THR A 138 1.70 -27.53 -12.01
CA THR A 138 0.22 -27.55 -11.86
C THR A 138 -0.42 -26.34 -11.15
N CYS A 139 0.36 -25.34 -10.74
CA CYS A 139 -0.16 -24.10 -10.13
C CYS A 139 -0.51 -23.05 -11.20
N ASP A 140 -1.79 -22.77 -11.41
CA ASP A 140 -2.25 -21.75 -12.37
C ASP A 140 -2.50 -20.37 -11.72
N LEU A 141 -2.16 -20.20 -10.45
CA LEU A 141 -2.46 -18.97 -9.70
C LEU A 141 -1.72 -17.76 -10.26
N ALA A 142 -0.47 -17.92 -10.68
CA ALA A 142 0.33 -16.84 -11.26
C ALA A 142 -0.26 -16.32 -12.59
N ASN A 143 -1.04 -17.15 -13.30
CA ASN A 143 -1.67 -16.77 -14.56
C ASN A 143 -2.94 -15.92 -14.38
N GLN A 144 -3.51 -15.89 -13.17
CA GLN A 144 -4.71 -15.11 -12.89
C GLN A 144 -4.46 -13.60 -13.04
N HIS A 145 -5.37 -12.90 -13.71
CA HIS A 145 -5.21 -11.47 -14.01
C HIS A 145 -4.99 -10.58 -12.78
N ASN A 146 -5.62 -10.89 -11.64
CA ASN A 146 -5.43 -10.15 -10.38
C ASN A 146 -4.02 -10.35 -9.81
N ILE A 147 -3.45 -11.56 -9.92
CA ILE A 147 -2.08 -11.84 -9.47
C ILE A 147 -1.09 -11.17 -10.40
N LYS A 148 -1.26 -11.29 -11.74
CA LYS A 148 -0.46 -10.57 -12.75
C LYS A 148 -0.49 -9.06 -12.53
N PHE A 149 -1.64 -8.48 -12.16
CA PHE A 149 -1.78 -7.06 -11.84
C PHE A 149 -0.89 -6.66 -10.66
N HIS A 150 -0.95 -7.39 -9.54
CA HIS A 150 -0.13 -7.10 -8.37
C HIS A 150 1.36 -7.37 -8.60
N TYR A 151 1.67 -8.36 -9.44
CA TYR A 151 3.02 -8.65 -9.84
C TYR A 151 3.64 -7.51 -10.65
N ALA A 152 2.94 -7.05 -11.70
CA ALA A 152 3.37 -5.91 -12.51
C ALA A 152 3.48 -4.63 -11.68
N PHE A 153 2.56 -4.40 -10.74
CA PHE A 153 2.65 -3.31 -9.78
C PHE A 153 3.94 -3.39 -8.94
N ALA A 154 4.26 -4.55 -8.39
CA ALA A 154 5.45 -4.75 -7.57
C ALA A 154 6.74 -4.56 -8.39
N LEU A 155 6.82 -5.14 -9.58
CA LEU A 155 7.94 -4.95 -10.51
C LEU A 155 8.17 -3.46 -10.79
N ASN A 156 7.11 -2.73 -11.15
CA ASN A 156 7.23 -1.30 -11.45
C ASN A 156 7.75 -0.49 -10.25
N ARG A 157 7.35 -0.85 -9.02
CA ARG A 157 7.78 -0.16 -7.80
C ARG A 157 9.18 -0.55 -7.34
N ARG A 158 9.57 -1.82 -7.51
CA ARG A 158 10.93 -2.32 -7.22
C ARG A 158 11.97 -1.70 -8.14
N ASN A 159 11.65 -1.58 -9.42
CA ASN A 159 12.46 -0.88 -10.42
C ASN A 159 13.91 -1.38 -10.53
N HIS A 160 14.15 -2.69 -10.44
CA HIS A 160 15.43 -3.25 -10.86
C HIS A 160 15.56 -3.20 -12.40
N PRO A 161 16.80 -3.31 -12.95
CA PRO A 161 17.00 -3.34 -14.40
C PRO A 161 16.10 -4.38 -15.08
N GLY A 162 15.25 -3.94 -16.01
CA GLY A 162 14.30 -4.78 -16.75
C GLY A 162 12.91 -4.92 -16.11
N ASP A 163 12.73 -4.59 -14.82
CA ASP A 163 11.45 -4.79 -14.11
C ASP A 163 10.30 -4.06 -14.78
N ARG A 164 10.47 -2.79 -15.16
CA ARG A 164 9.39 -2.00 -15.78
C ARG A 164 9.02 -2.48 -17.18
N GLY A 165 10.00 -2.97 -17.94
CA GLY A 165 9.76 -3.61 -19.23
C GLY A 165 8.91 -4.87 -19.07
N LYS A 166 9.25 -5.72 -18.10
CA LYS A 166 8.48 -6.93 -17.74
C LYS A 166 7.08 -6.58 -17.21
N ALA A 167 6.97 -5.58 -16.34
CA ALA A 167 5.70 -5.11 -15.81
C ALA A 167 4.76 -4.66 -16.94
N LEU A 168 5.30 -3.90 -17.90
CA LEU A 168 4.54 -3.41 -19.04
C LEU A 168 4.09 -4.57 -19.94
N SER A 169 4.98 -5.51 -20.28
CA SER A 169 4.62 -6.66 -21.12
C SER A 169 3.50 -7.49 -20.50
N ILE A 170 3.57 -7.76 -19.19
CA ILE A 170 2.55 -8.50 -18.44
C ILE A 170 1.20 -7.77 -18.53
N MET A 171 1.18 -6.46 -18.26
CA MET A 171 -0.07 -5.71 -18.25
C MET A 171 -0.70 -5.58 -19.63
N LEU A 172 0.10 -5.41 -20.69
CA LEU A 172 -0.40 -5.39 -22.06
C LEU A 172 -0.99 -6.76 -22.46
N GLU A 173 -0.37 -7.86 -22.04
CA GLU A 173 -0.92 -9.21 -22.24
C GLU A 173 -2.26 -9.38 -21.54
N VAL A 174 -2.35 -9.00 -20.25
CA VAL A 174 -3.60 -9.06 -19.47
C VAL A 174 -4.71 -8.25 -20.13
N LEU A 175 -4.41 -7.03 -20.59
CA LEU A 175 -5.40 -6.18 -21.25
C LEU A 175 -5.86 -6.73 -22.61
N ASN A 176 -5.00 -7.46 -23.32
CA ASN A 176 -5.35 -8.09 -24.59
C ASN A 176 -6.24 -9.33 -24.40
N GLN A 177 -6.03 -10.09 -23.32
CA GLN A 177 -6.79 -11.30 -23.01
C GLN A 177 -8.10 -11.01 -22.24
N CYS A 178 -8.16 -9.89 -21.51
CA CYS A 178 -9.31 -9.56 -20.68
C CYS A 178 -10.42 -8.89 -21.50
N VAL A 179 -11.59 -9.54 -21.58
CA VAL A 179 -12.76 -9.03 -22.33
C VAL A 179 -13.30 -7.72 -21.75
N GLN A 180 -13.27 -7.58 -20.41
CA GLN A 180 -13.76 -6.38 -19.71
C GLN A 180 -12.74 -5.93 -18.66
N PRO A 181 -11.66 -5.24 -19.07
CA PRO A 181 -10.64 -4.81 -18.14
C PRO A 181 -11.17 -3.74 -17.18
N ALA A 182 -10.80 -3.85 -15.91
CA ALA A 182 -11.15 -2.87 -14.90
C ALA A 182 -10.40 -1.54 -15.15
N PRO A 183 -10.98 -0.37 -14.77
CA PRO A 183 -10.32 0.93 -14.89
C PRO A 183 -8.90 0.96 -14.30
N ASP A 184 -8.69 0.27 -13.18
CA ASP A 184 -7.38 0.21 -12.51
C ASP A 184 -6.31 -0.50 -13.33
N MET A 185 -6.67 -1.48 -14.18
CA MET A 185 -5.73 -2.16 -15.07
C MET A 185 -5.16 -1.18 -16.11
N PHE A 186 -6.00 -0.33 -16.69
CA PHE A 186 -5.56 0.75 -17.57
C PHE A 186 -4.70 1.76 -16.83
N CYS A 187 -5.10 2.13 -15.61
CA CYS A 187 -4.34 3.09 -14.82
C CYS A 187 -2.97 2.54 -14.39
N LEU A 188 -2.80 1.23 -14.22
CA LEU A 188 -1.50 0.61 -13.97
C LEU A 188 -0.60 0.67 -15.21
N CYS A 189 -1.12 0.43 -16.42
CA CYS A 189 -0.36 0.69 -17.65
C CYS A 189 0.07 2.16 -17.74
N GLY A 190 -0.87 3.09 -17.55
CA GLY A 190 -0.56 4.52 -17.53
C GLY A 190 0.48 4.89 -16.48
N ARG A 191 0.43 4.23 -15.31
CA ARG A 191 1.41 4.40 -14.24
C ARG A 191 2.80 3.93 -14.63
N ILE A 192 2.94 2.77 -15.26
CA ILE A 192 4.23 2.24 -15.72
C ILE A 192 4.85 3.17 -16.77
N TYR A 193 4.07 3.60 -17.75
CA TYR A 193 4.52 4.57 -18.75
C TYR A 193 4.89 5.93 -18.15
N LYS A 194 4.11 6.43 -17.18
CA LYS A 194 4.45 7.65 -16.45
C LYS A 194 5.78 7.52 -15.70
N ASP A 195 5.98 6.40 -15.02
CA ASP A 195 7.22 6.15 -14.30
C ASP A 195 8.40 6.05 -15.30
N LEU A 196 8.25 5.38 -16.45
CA LEU A 196 9.27 5.36 -17.52
C LEU A 196 9.63 6.77 -18.04
N PHE A 197 8.61 7.62 -18.25
CA PHE A 197 8.82 9.03 -18.62
C PHE A 197 9.59 9.82 -17.54
N LEU A 198 9.30 9.56 -16.26
CA LEU A 198 10.04 10.19 -15.15
C LEU A 198 11.49 9.70 -15.07
N ASP A 199 11.74 8.40 -15.31
CA ASP A 199 13.10 7.83 -15.30
C ASP A 199 13.95 8.35 -16.48
N SER A 200 13.32 8.76 -17.58
CA SER A 200 13.99 9.48 -18.68
C SER A 200 14.15 10.98 -18.41
N TYR A 201 14.11 11.43 -17.15
CA TYR A 201 14.16 12.85 -16.77
C TYR A 201 13.13 13.73 -17.49
N CYS A 202 11.96 13.16 -17.80
CA CYS A 202 10.88 13.79 -18.55
C CYS A 202 11.21 14.11 -20.02
N ASP A 203 12.16 13.40 -20.65
CA ASP A 203 12.52 13.60 -22.06
C ASP A 203 11.72 12.71 -23.04
N ASP A 204 11.28 11.52 -22.61
CA ASP A 204 10.59 10.56 -23.48
C ASP A 204 9.10 10.89 -23.68
N ALA A 205 8.83 11.73 -24.69
CA ALA A 205 7.48 12.09 -25.08
C ALA A 205 6.60 10.89 -25.50
N VAL A 206 7.19 9.80 -26.02
CA VAL A 206 6.43 8.60 -26.45
C VAL A 206 5.84 7.90 -25.23
N ASN A 207 6.64 7.73 -24.18
CA ASN A 207 6.17 7.18 -22.92
C ASN A 207 5.16 8.10 -22.23
N ARG A 208 5.37 9.43 -22.27
CA ARG A 208 4.38 10.41 -21.78
C ARG A 208 3.03 10.24 -22.48
N ASP A 209 3.03 10.21 -23.82
CA ASP A 209 1.80 10.18 -24.61
C ASP A 209 1.07 8.83 -24.48
N SER A 210 1.82 7.74 -24.36
CA SER A 210 1.28 6.42 -24.00
C SER A 210 0.62 6.45 -22.62
N ALA A 211 1.23 7.08 -21.62
CA ALA A 211 0.63 7.24 -20.30
C ALA A 211 -0.69 8.01 -20.38
N ILE A 212 -0.74 9.09 -21.14
CA ILE A 212 -1.96 9.88 -21.38
C ILE A 212 -3.06 9.00 -21.97
N GLU A 213 -2.77 8.20 -22.99
CA GLU A 213 -3.75 7.32 -23.63
C GLU A 213 -4.35 6.33 -22.62
N TRP A 214 -3.50 5.68 -21.81
CA TRP A 214 -3.96 4.70 -20.82
C TRP A 214 -4.78 5.32 -19.70
N TYR A 215 -4.34 6.45 -19.14
CA TYR A 215 -5.14 7.15 -18.14
C TYR A 215 -6.45 7.70 -18.72
N ARG A 216 -6.46 8.14 -19.99
CA ARG A 216 -7.67 8.55 -20.70
C ARG A 216 -8.67 7.41 -20.83
N LYS A 217 -8.22 6.19 -21.19
CA LYS A 217 -9.07 4.99 -21.22
C LYS A 217 -9.67 4.68 -19.85
N GLY A 218 -8.83 4.62 -18.81
CA GLY A 218 -9.30 4.35 -17.44
C GLY A 218 -10.29 5.40 -16.92
N PHE A 219 -10.00 6.68 -17.14
CA PHE A 219 -10.88 7.79 -16.74
C PHE A 219 -12.19 7.82 -17.55
N GLY A 220 -12.14 7.48 -18.84
CA GLY A 220 -13.30 7.40 -19.70
C GLY A 220 -14.30 6.32 -19.28
N LEU A 221 -13.81 5.18 -18.79
CA LEU A 221 -14.65 4.10 -18.24
C LEU A 221 -15.23 4.47 -16.88
N GLN A 222 -14.38 4.91 -15.94
CA GLN A 222 -14.80 5.32 -14.61
C GLN A 222 -13.97 6.52 -14.14
N PRO A 223 -14.56 7.72 -14.11
CA PRO A 223 -13.86 8.89 -13.59
C PRO A 223 -13.54 8.74 -12.10
N THR A 224 -12.26 8.72 -11.75
CA THR A 224 -11.77 8.75 -10.36
C THR A 224 -10.83 9.94 -10.16
N LEU A 225 -10.59 10.32 -8.90
CA LEU A 225 -9.57 11.33 -8.58
C LEU A 225 -8.19 10.89 -9.05
N TYR A 226 -7.84 9.61 -8.81
CA TYR A 226 -6.55 9.05 -9.19
C TYR A 226 -6.30 9.14 -10.70
N SER A 227 -7.21 8.61 -11.53
CA SER A 227 -7.04 8.62 -12.98
C SER A 227 -7.12 10.03 -13.56
N GLY A 228 -8.03 10.87 -13.06
CA GLY A 228 -8.18 12.25 -13.54
C GLY A 228 -7.01 13.16 -13.20
N ILE A 229 -6.44 13.05 -11.99
CA ILE A 229 -5.27 13.83 -11.58
C ILE A 229 -4.06 13.48 -12.44
N ASN A 230 -3.75 12.18 -12.58
CA ASN A 230 -2.60 11.75 -13.39
C ASN A 230 -2.78 12.15 -14.87
N LEU A 231 -4.00 12.02 -15.42
CA LEU A 231 -4.30 12.47 -16.77
C LEU A 231 -4.09 13.98 -16.93
N ALA A 232 -4.62 14.79 -16.01
CA ALA A 232 -4.47 16.25 -16.06
C ALA A 232 -2.99 16.67 -16.01
N ILE A 233 -2.20 16.10 -15.10
CA ILE A 233 -0.77 16.40 -14.95
C ILE A 233 -0.01 16.03 -16.23
N LEU A 234 -0.28 14.86 -16.82
CA LEU A 234 0.39 14.43 -18.04
C LEU A 234 -0.01 15.27 -19.26
N LEU A 235 -1.27 15.73 -19.34
CA LEU A 235 -1.69 16.68 -20.38
C LEU A 235 -0.96 18.03 -20.23
N ILE A 236 -0.74 18.50 -19.00
CA ILE A 236 0.10 19.69 -18.73
C ILE A 236 1.55 19.43 -19.16
N ALA A 237 2.10 18.25 -18.88
CA ALA A 237 3.43 17.84 -19.35
C ALA A 237 3.52 17.71 -20.89
N ALA A 238 2.38 17.53 -21.57
CA ALA A 238 2.27 17.60 -23.02
C ALA A 238 2.09 19.04 -23.55
N GLY A 239 2.20 20.05 -22.69
CA GLY A 239 2.09 21.47 -23.05
C GLY A 239 0.66 22.02 -23.06
N GLN A 240 -0.34 21.24 -22.64
CA GLN A 240 -1.71 21.75 -22.53
C GLN A 240 -1.85 22.69 -21.32
N GLN A 241 -2.75 23.65 -21.43
CA GLN A 241 -3.09 24.60 -20.37
C GLN A 241 -4.60 24.63 -20.15
N PHE A 242 -5.05 24.96 -18.93
CA PHE A 242 -6.48 24.97 -18.60
C PHE A 242 -7.25 26.02 -19.42
N GLU A 243 -6.59 27.11 -19.79
CA GLU A 243 -7.19 28.22 -20.53
C GLU A 243 -7.50 27.82 -21.99
N SER A 244 -6.66 26.97 -22.59
CA SER A 244 -6.73 26.61 -24.01
C SER A 244 -7.29 25.21 -24.28
N SER A 245 -7.15 24.26 -23.36
CA SER A 245 -7.58 22.87 -23.56
C SER A 245 -9.00 22.60 -23.06
N MET A 246 -9.91 22.24 -23.99
CA MET A 246 -11.26 21.80 -23.61
C MET A 246 -11.24 20.48 -22.83
N GLU A 247 -10.34 19.55 -23.17
CA GLU A 247 -10.19 18.28 -22.46
C GLU A 247 -9.80 18.52 -20.99
N LEU A 248 -8.77 19.35 -20.77
CA LEU A 248 -8.25 19.63 -19.44
C LEU A 248 -9.30 20.35 -18.57
N ARG A 249 -10.08 21.28 -19.13
CA ARG A 249 -11.22 21.91 -18.42
C ARG A 249 -12.30 20.90 -18.02
N LYS A 250 -12.66 19.98 -18.91
CA LYS A 250 -13.64 18.92 -18.60
C LYS A 250 -13.15 18.01 -17.48
N ILE A 251 -11.87 17.63 -17.50
CA ILE A 251 -11.24 16.86 -16.43
C ILE A 251 -11.28 17.65 -15.13
N GLY A 252 -10.88 18.93 -15.13
CA GLY A 252 -10.92 19.81 -13.96
C GLY A 252 -12.31 19.92 -13.33
N MET A 253 -13.36 20.13 -14.14
CA MET A 253 -14.75 20.15 -13.66
C MET A 253 -15.15 18.81 -13.00
N ARG A 254 -14.74 17.69 -13.61
CA ARG A 254 -15.05 16.36 -13.08
C ARG A 254 -14.30 16.06 -11.78
N LEU A 255 -13.04 16.48 -11.69
CA LEU A 255 -12.22 16.39 -10.47
C LEU A 255 -12.86 17.19 -9.32
N ASN A 256 -13.29 18.43 -9.57
CA ASN A 256 -14.00 19.24 -8.57
C ASN A 256 -15.28 18.55 -8.09
N GLY A 257 -16.08 17.97 -8.99
CA GLY A 257 -17.29 17.23 -8.60
C GLY A 257 -17.00 15.91 -7.86
N LEU A 258 -15.87 15.24 -8.13
CA LEU A 258 -15.42 14.08 -7.37
C LEU A 258 -14.97 14.47 -5.96
N LEU A 259 -14.23 15.57 -5.84
CA LEU A 259 -13.76 16.12 -4.57
C LEU A 259 -14.89 16.65 -3.70
N ALA A 260 -15.87 17.35 -4.28
CA ALA A 260 -17.03 17.84 -3.54
C ALA A 260 -17.80 16.69 -2.85
N ARG A 261 -17.85 15.51 -3.47
CA ARG A 261 -18.48 14.31 -2.88
C ARG A 261 -17.70 13.71 -1.70
N LYS A 262 -16.41 14.06 -1.55
CA LYS A 262 -15.59 13.66 -0.39
C LYS A 262 -15.81 14.55 0.84
N GLY A 263 -16.48 15.69 0.67
CA GLY A 263 -16.77 16.63 1.75
C GLY A 263 -15.64 17.64 1.99
N ASN A 264 -15.71 18.32 3.13
CA ASN A 264 -14.77 19.36 3.50
C ASN A 264 -13.43 18.76 3.97
N LEU A 265 -12.33 19.46 3.69
CA LEU A 265 -10.98 19.04 4.05
C LEU A 265 -10.88 18.68 5.54
N ASP A 266 -11.47 19.48 6.43
CA ASP A 266 -11.42 19.28 7.89
C ASP A 266 -12.03 17.95 8.36
N GLN A 267 -12.97 17.39 7.60
CA GLN A 267 -13.64 16.13 7.92
C GLN A 267 -12.98 14.91 7.25
N MET A 268 -12.06 15.11 6.30
CA MET A 268 -11.38 14.01 5.62
C MET A 268 -10.36 13.32 6.53
N ASN A 269 -10.56 12.05 6.87
CA ASN A 269 -9.64 11.30 7.74
C ASN A 269 -8.79 10.26 6.98
N ASN A 270 -8.90 10.23 5.65
CA ASN A 270 -8.13 9.34 4.80
C ASN A 270 -7.02 10.12 4.09
N TYR A 271 -5.76 9.75 4.33
CA TYR A 271 -4.59 10.40 3.69
C TYR A 271 -4.69 10.40 2.16
N TYR A 272 -5.31 9.36 1.58
CA TYR A 272 -5.45 9.20 0.14
C TYR A 272 -6.38 10.27 -0.46
N ASP A 273 -7.49 10.56 0.24
CA ASP A 273 -8.43 11.60 -0.17
C ASP A 273 -7.84 13.01 0.04
N VAL A 274 -7.14 13.22 1.17
CA VAL A 274 -6.44 14.49 1.46
C VAL A 274 -5.34 14.77 0.44
N GLY A 275 -4.56 13.77 0.01
CA GLY A 275 -3.50 14.00 -0.97
C GLY A 275 -4.02 14.21 -2.39
N HIS A 276 -5.19 13.64 -2.73
CA HIS A 276 -5.91 14.03 -3.95
C HIS A 276 -6.43 15.46 -3.87
N PHE A 277 -6.98 15.88 -2.72
CA PHE A 277 -7.39 17.26 -2.48
C PHE A 277 -6.20 18.21 -2.67
N PHE A 278 -5.08 17.91 -2.01
CA PHE A 278 -3.82 18.66 -2.16
C PHE A 278 -3.41 18.79 -3.63
N THR A 279 -3.36 17.69 -4.39
CA THR A 279 -2.93 17.72 -5.79
C THR A 279 -3.88 18.51 -6.69
N VAL A 280 -5.19 18.44 -6.43
CA VAL A 280 -6.17 19.25 -7.18
C VAL A 280 -6.09 20.72 -6.80
N SER A 281 -5.81 21.05 -5.53
CA SER A 281 -5.50 22.43 -5.12
C SER A 281 -4.25 22.96 -5.82
N MET A 282 -3.20 22.14 -5.97
CA MET A 282 -2.00 22.49 -6.74
C MET A 282 -2.33 22.72 -8.22
N LEU A 283 -3.10 21.83 -8.85
CA LEU A 283 -3.57 22.01 -10.24
C LEU A 283 -4.37 23.30 -10.43
N ALA A 284 -5.22 23.65 -9.46
CA ALA A 284 -6.01 24.87 -9.45
C ALA A 284 -5.24 26.12 -9.01
N LYS A 285 -3.96 25.98 -8.63
CA LYS A 285 -3.11 27.04 -8.08
C LYS A 285 -3.71 27.72 -6.83
N ASP A 286 -4.48 26.96 -6.03
CA ASP A 286 -5.06 27.41 -4.76
C ASP A 286 -4.08 27.13 -3.61
N VAL A 287 -3.16 28.08 -3.39
CA VAL A 287 -2.08 27.98 -2.40
C VAL A 287 -2.60 27.72 -0.99
N ASN A 288 -3.67 28.41 -0.58
CA ASN A 288 -4.23 28.28 0.77
C ASN A 288 -4.75 26.86 1.03
N LYS A 289 -5.53 26.31 0.09
CA LYS A 289 -6.04 24.94 0.21
C LYS A 289 -4.92 23.89 0.12
N ALA A 290 -3.90 24.14 -0.70
CA ALA A 290 -2.74 23.26 -0.79
C ALA A 290 -1.97 23.21 0.54
N VAL A 291 -1.70 24.36 1.17
CA VAL A 291 -1.05 24.44 2.49
C VAL A 291 -1.85 23.69 3.55
N GLN A 292 -3.16 23.94 3.65
CA GLN A 292 -4.03 23.25 4.61
C GLN A 292 -4.04 21.72 4.40
N ALA A 293 -4.06 21.28 3.14
CA ALA A 293 -4.07 19.86 2.83
C ALA A 293 -2.72 19.19 3.10
N ALA A 294 -1.61 19.90 2.87
CA ALA A 294 -0.27 19.42 3.20
C ALA A 294 -0.08 19.25 4.72
N GLU A 295 -0.54 20.22 5.51
CA GLU A 295 -0.54 20.10 6.98
C GLU A 295 -1.38 18.91 7.43
N LYS A 296 -2.55 18.71 6.83
CA LYS A 296 -3.40 17.58 7.14
C LYS A 296 -2.78 16.23 6.75
N LEU A 297 -2.10 16.15 5.60
CA LEU A 297 -1.32 14.96 5.21
C LEU A 297 -0.23 14.62 6.22
N PHE A 298 0.45 15.63 6.76
CA PHE A 298 1.46 15.47 7.78
C PHE A 298 0.85 14.90 9.08
N LYS A 299 -0.28 15.45 9.53
CA LYS A 299 -1.00 14.97 10.73
C LYS A 299 -1.49 13.52 10.58
N LEU A 300 -1.89 13.13 9.37
CA LEU A 300 -2.39 11.77 9.07
C LEU A 300 -1.29 10.69 8.95
N LYS A 301 0.00 11.03 9.17
CA LYS A 301 1.14 10.09 9.07
C LYS A 301 1.11 9.29 7.76
N SER A 302 0.98 10.01 6.64
CA SER A 302 0.80 9.42 5.32
C SER A 302 1.91 8.40 4.97
N PRO A 303 1.58 7.22 4.41
CA PRO A 303 2.59 6.20 4.10
C PRO A 303 3.63 6.67 3.07
N PHE A 304 4.89 6.27 3.26
CA PHE A 304 6.01 6.63 2.38
C PHE A 304 5.75 6.31 0.90
N TRP A 305 5.20 5.12 0.57
CA TRP A 305 4.94 4.77 -0.84
C TRP A 305 3.98 5.74 -1.54
N TYR A 306 3.02 6.28 -0.78
CA TYR A 306 2.03 7.22 -1.27
C TYR A 306 2.68 8.58 -1.49
N LEU A 307 3.42 9.07 -0.49
CA LEU A 307 4.18 10.32 -0.58
C LEU A 307 5.15 10.29 -1.76
N ARG A 308 5.83 9.16 -2.02
CA ARG A 308 6.69 9.00 -3.22
C ARG A 308 5.92 9.18 -4.53
N SER A 309 4.69 8.66 -4.60
CA SER A 309 3.82 8.85 -5.77
C SER A 309 3.34 10.30 -5.91
N LEU A 310 3.11 10.99 -4.78
CA LEU A 310 2.74 12.40 -4.74
C LEU A 310 3.91 13.30 -5.17
N VAL A 311 5.12 13.04 -4.69
CA VAL A 311 6.34 13.77 -5.09
C VAL A 311 6.57 13.69 -6.59
N GLN A 312 6.38 12.53 -7.21
CA GLN A 312 6.47 12.41 -8.68
C GLN A 312 5.46 13.30 -9.41
N ASN A 313 4.24 13.44 -8.89
CA ASN A 313 3.24 14.36 -9.45
C ASN A 313 3.69 15.82 -9.27
N LEU A 314 4.26 16.16 -8.11
CA LEU A 314 4.79 17.50 -7.83
C LEU A 314 5.96 17.86 -8.75
N VAL A 315 6.88 16.93 -9.02
CA VAL A 315 7.99 17.13 -9.97
C VAL A 315 7.46 17.53 -11.35
N LEU A 316 6.44 16.82 -11.85
CA LEU A 316 5.81 17.16 -13.13
C LEU A 316 5.13 18.53 -13.10
N LEU A 317 4.38 18.84 -12.03
CA LEU A 317 3.73 20.15 -11.90
C LEU A 317 4.74 21.29 -11.83
N GLN A 318 5.82 21.13 -11.05
CA GLN A 318 6.87 22.13 -10.92
C GLN A 318 7.58 22.37 -12.27
N GLN A 319 7.89 21.31 -13.01
CA GLN A 319 8.56 21.39 -14.30
C GLN A 319 7.68 22.00 -15.40
N PHE A 320 6.39 21.62 -15.47
CA PHE A 320 5.55 21.93 -16.63
C PHE A 320 4.44 22.96 -16.37
N GLN A 321 4.02 23.18 -15.12
CA GLN A 321 2.98 24.17 -14.78
C GLN A 321 3.55 25.56 -14.43
N LYS A 322 4.88 25.69 -14.32
CA LYS A 322 5.60 26.90 -13.89
C LYS A 322 4.94 27.51 -12.65
N ILE A 323 5.08 26.82 -11.52
CA ILE A 323 4.60 27.33 -10.23
C ILE A 323 5.28 28.69 -9.98
N ASN A 324 4.50 29.72 -9.62
CA ASN A 324 5.01 31.08 -9.44
C ASN A 324 6.06 31.08 -8.31
N ASN A 325 7.24 31.63 -8.59
CA ASN A 325 8.30 31.84 -7.61
C ASN A 325 8.22 33.25 -7.02
N ASP A 326 7.03 33.71 -6.62
CA ASP A 326 6.98 34.93 -5.82
C ASP A 326 7.46 34.65 -4.38
N HIS A 327 8.02 35.65 -3.73
CA HIS A 327 8.44 35.59 -2.33
C HIS A 327 7.30 36.01 -1.40
N SER A 328 6.06 35.73 -1.78
CA SER A 328 4.94 36.01 -0.88
C SER A 328 4.99 35.06 0.32
N PRO A 329 4.60 35.48 1.53
CA PRO A 329 4.57 34.62 2.71
C PRO A 329 3.78 33.32 2.48
N LYS A 330 2.70 33.40 1.70
CA LYS A 330 1.88 32.24 1.32
C LYS A 330 2.63 31.26 0.42
N GLN A 331 3.40 31.76 -0.54
CA GLN A 331 4.21 30.92 -1.42
C GLN A 331 5.41 30.32 -0.67
N GLU A 332 6.05 31.06 0.24
CA GLU A 332 7.09 30.51 1.11
C GLU A 332 6.58 29.40 2.02
N CYS A 333 5.37 29.57 2.58
CA CYS A 333 4.70 28.53 3.35
C CYS A 333 4.40 27.28 2.48
N LEU A 334 3.92 27.46 1.25
CA LEU A 334 3.72 26.33 0.33
C LEU A 334 5.05 25.65 -0.01
N ASN A 335 6.10 26.40 -0.32
CA ASN A 335 7.42 25.84 -0.62
C ASN A 335 7.94 25.01 0.56
N PHE A 336 7.77 25.49 1.79
CA PHE A 336 8.08 24.72 2.99
C PHE A 336 7.29 23.39 3.06
N TRP A 337 5.99 23.41 2.77
CA TRP A 337 5.20 22.17 2.78
C TRP A 337 5.60 21.21 1.66
N LEU A 338 6.00 21.72 0.50
CA LEU A 338 6.59 20.90 -0.56
C LEU A 338 7.90 20.26 -0.09
N ASP A 339 8.76 21.02 0.59
CA ASP A 339 10.00 20.50 1.17
C ASP A 339 9.71 19.41 2.22
N ILE A 340 8.74 19.59 3.13
CA ILE A 340 8.31 18.53 4.07
C ILE A 340 7.94 17.24 3.32
N ILE A 341 7.10 17.34 2.28
CA ILE A 341 6.62 16.18 1.51
C ILE A 341 7.78 15.51 0.76
N VAL A 342 8.67 16.29 0.15
CA VAL A 342 9.84 15.77 -0.58
C VAL A 342 10.82 15.11 0.39
N GLU A 343 11.14 15.77 1.50
CA GLU A 343 12.07 15.27 2.51
C GLU A 343 11.54 13.98 3.16
N ALA A 344 10.22 13.84 3.31
CA ALA A 344 9.59 12.60 3.78
C ALA A 344 9.84 11.39 2.86
N THR A 345 10.28 11.61 1.62
CA THR A 345 10.55 10.55 0.63
C THR A 345 12.03 10.30 0.36
N LYS A 346 12.92 11.06 1.00
CA LYS A 346 14.37 10.87 0.86
C LYS A 346 14.84 9.71 1.74
N ILE A 347 15.64 8.82 1.15
CA ILE A 347 16.27 7.69 1.85
C ILE A 347 17.61 8.11 2.46
N ASN A 348 18.31 9.05 1.79
CA ASN A 348 19.56 9.60 2.29
C ASN A 348 19.28 10.87 3.11
N ILE A 349 19.68 10.85 4.39
CA ILE A 349 19.39 11.91 5.37
C ILE A 349 20.59 12.86 5.51
N ASN A 350 21.47 12.97 4.53
CA ASN A 350 22.67 13.82 4.60
C ASN A 350 22.42 15.34 4.47
N GLY A 351 21.18 15.80 4.65
CA GLY A 351 20.86 17.22 4.68
C GLY A 351 21.56 17.93 5.85
N LEU A 352 22.02 19.16 5.60
CA LEU A 352 22.50 20.08 6.63
C LEU A 352 21.36 20.90 7.25
N ARG A 353 20.23 20.98 6.54
CA ARG A 353 19.03 21.72 6.91
C ARG A 353 17.81 20.82 6.74
N PHE A 354 16.89 20.88 7.69
CA PHE A 354 15.65 20.11 7.68
C PHE A 354 14.45 21.05 7.80
N PRO A 355 13.40 20.87 6.96
CA PRO A 355 12.11 21.48 7.23
C PRO A 355 11.48 20.77 8.44
N VAL A 356 11.03 21.56 9.42
CA VAL A 356 10.44 21.06 10.67
C VAL A 356 9.22 21.89 11.07
N LEU A 357 8.37 21.31 11.90
CA LEU A 357 7.24 22.01 12.52
C LEU A 357 7.51 22.16 14.01
N ILE A 358 7.51 23.39 14.50
CA ILE A 358 7.58 23.66 15.94
C ILE A 358 6.14 23.69 16.45
N LEU A 359 5.82 22.86 17.45
CA LEU A 359 4.51 22.91 18.08
C LEU A 359 4.52 24.01 19.15
N GLU A 360 3.86 25.12 18.84
CA GLU A 360 3.74 26.25 19.77
C GLU A 360 2.81 25.91 20.95
N PRO A 361 2.92 26.60 22.10
CA PRO A 361 2.01 26.42 23.24
C PRO A 361 0.52 26.60 22.91
N THR A 362 0.21 27.28 21.80
CA THR A 362 -1.13 27.44 21.23
C THR A 362 -1.66 26.18 20.53
N ASN A 363 -0.89 25.09 20.49
CA ASN A 363 -1.14 23.86 19.72
C ASN A 363 -1.21 24.09 18.20
N VAL A 364 -0.52 25.11 17.71
CA VAL A 364 -0.38 25.38 16.27
C VAL A 364 1.01 24.92 15.83
N TYR A 365 1.07 24.20 14.71
CA TYR A 365 2.33 23.87 14.08
C TYR A 365 2.85 25.10 13.34
N GLN A 366 4.04 25.55 13.71
CA GLN A 366 4.75 26.66 13.10
C GLN A 366 5.81 26.13 12.11
N PRO A 367 5.62 26.32 10.79
CA PRO A 367 6.63 26.06 9.76
C PRO A 367 7.97 26.70 10.10
N SER A 368 9.02 25.89 10.16
CA SER A 368 10.36 26.30 10.56
C SER A 368 11.44 25.48 9.86
N TYR A 369 12.67 25.94 9.88
CA TYR A 369 13.82 25.16 9.48
C TYR A 369 14.79 25.03 10.63
N ILE A 370 15.46 23.88 10.70
CA ILE A 370 16.59 23.64 11.58
C ILE A 370 17.82 23.33 10.75
N SER A 371 18.96 23.88 11.14
CA SER A 371 20.27 23.60 10.53
C SER A 371 21.28 23.27 11.61
N ILE A 372 22.07 22.23 11.37
CA ILE A 372 23.12 21.78 12.31
C ILE A 372 24.46 22.08 11.67
N ASN A 373 25.19 23.03 12.22
CA ASN A 373 26.54 23.37 11.78
C ASN A 373 27.56 22.60 12.62
N SER A 374 27.93 21.41 12.16
CA SER A 374 28.88 20.53 12.87
C SER A 374 30.34 20.71 12.46
N GLU A 375 30.61 21.39 11.34
CA GLU A 375 31.94 21.54 10.73
C GLU A 375 32.63 22.86 11.10
N ALA A 376 31.90 23.83 11.66
CA ALA A 376 32.49 25.06 12.18
C ALA A 376 33.26 24.81 13.49
N ASP A 377 34.23 25.70 13.77
CA ASP A 377 35.02 25.69 15.02
C ASP A 377 34.12 25.69 16.27
N GLU A 378 33.01 26.44 16.19
CA GLU A 378 31.93 26.40 17.15
C GLU A 378 30.70 25.73 16.55
N LYS A 379 30.29 24.59 17.14
CA LYS A 379 29.12 23.84 16.69
C LYS A 379 27.84 24.55 17.13
N THR A 380 26.95 24.79 16.16
CA THR A 380 25.70 25.50 16.42
C THR A 380 24.48 24.79 15.84
N VAL A 381 23.33 25.03 16.48
CA VAL A 381 22.01 24.67 15.99
C VAL A 381 21.25 25.95 15.72
N SER A 382 20.88 26.17 14.46
CA SER A 382 20.10 27.34 14.04
C SER A 382 18.67 26.92 13.76
N ILE A 383 17.71 27.64 14.31
CA ILE A 383 16.28 27.41 14.12
C ILE A 383 15.65 28.73 13.68
N TRP A 384 14.83 28.72 12.64
CA TRP A 384 14.09 29.91 12.22
C TRP A 384 12.73 29.57 11.63
N HIS A 385 11.77 30.44 11.86
CA HIS A 385 10.44 30.31 11.28
C HIS A 385 10.44 30.68 9.80
N VAL A 386 9.55 30.04 9.03
CA VAL A 386 9.22 30.48 7.67
C VAL A 386 8.39 31.76 7.77
N SER A 387 8.70 32.76 6.94
CA SER A 387 8.09 34.09 7.00
C SER A 387 6.56 34.03 7.09
N SER A 388 5.99 34.74 8.06
CA SER A 388 4.54 34.92 8.21
C SER A 388 4.19 36.41 8.10
N GLU A 389 2.96 36.73 7.69
CA GLU A 389 2.47 38.11 7.61
C GLU A 389 2.37 38.78 9.00
N GLU A 390 2.43 38.00 10.10
CA GLU A 390 2.11 38.43 11.47
C GLU A 390 3.27 38.34 12.48
N VAL A 391 4.54 38.43 12.07
CA VAL A 391 5.64 38.19 13.03
C VAL A 391 5.90 39.42 13.92
N LYS A 392 5.42 39.36 15.17
CA LYS A 392 5.93 40.17 16.29
C LYS A 392 6.73 39.25 17.21
N GLY A 393 8.01 39.55 17.44
CA GLY A 393 8.86 38.81 18.38
C GLY A 393 10.06 38.10 17.73
N ILE A 394 10.71 37.23 18.50
CA ILE A 394 11.87 36.44 18.08
C ILE A 394 11.38 35.28 17.21
N HIS A 395 12.05 35.07 16.08
CA HIS A 395 11.68 34.07 15.06
C HIS A 395 12.91 33.36 14.49
N GLU A 396 14.09 33.66 15.03
CA GLU A 396 15.35 33.03 14.69
C GLU A 396 16.17 32.86 15.98
N TRP A 397 16.73 31.68 16.13
CA TRP A 397 17.55 31.29 17.27
C TRP A 397 18.81 30.61 16.77
N ASN A 398 19.92 30.89 17.44
CA ASN A 398 21.19 30.24 17.19
C ASN A 398 21.80 29.79 18.51
N PHE A 399 21.83 28.48 18.73
CA PHE A 399 22.28 27.87 19.97
C PHE A 399 23.66 27.26 19.79
N THR A 400 24.60 27.64 20.64
CA THR A 400 25.89 26.96 20.75
C THR A 400 25.72 25.65 21.52
N SER A 401 26.67 24.72 21.37
CA SER A 401 26.61 23.44 22.10
C SER A 401 26.49 23.60 23.63
N SER A 402 27.05 24.67 24.21
CA SER A 402 26.95 24.94 25.65
C SER A 402 25.59 25.50 26.08
N ALA A 403 24.80 26.04 25.15
CA ALA A 403 23.47 26.56 25.43
C ALA A 403 22.40 25.46 25.48
N ILE A 404 22.71 24.24 25.02
CA ILE A 404 21.79 23.11 24.95
C ILE A 404 21.90 22.26 26.22
N LYS A 405 20.80 22.17 26.99
CA LYS A 405 20.69 21.33 28.20
C LYS A 405 20.56 19.84 27.85
N GLY A 406 19.84 19.53 26.77
CA GLY A 406 19.58 18.16 26.34
C GLY A 406 18.60 18.06 25.18
N ILE A 407 18.40 16.84 24.70
CA ILE A 407 17.45 16.48 23.64
C ILE A 407 16.73 15.19 24.05
N SER A 408 15.44 15.07 23.78
CA SER A 408 14.68 13.83 24.00
C SER A 408 13.71 13.56 22.86
N ILE A 409 13.68 12.34 22.34
CA ILE A 409 12.65 11.90 21.39
C ILE A 409 11.33 11.68 22.15
N SER A 410 10.22 12.08 21.53
CA SER A 410 8.88 11.89 22.08
C SER A 410 8.49 10.41 22.08
N LYS A 411 7.86 9.97 23.16
CA LYS A 411 7.30 8.60 23.26
C LYS A 411 5.96 8.43 22.55
N CYS A 412 5.34 9.53 22.12
CA CYS A 412 4.00 9.53 21.50
C CYS A 412 4.05 9.69 19.97
N ASP A 413 5.09 10.34 19.44
CA ASP A 413 5.31 10.50 18.01
C ASP A 413 6.82 10.49 17.75
N GLU A 414 7.30 9.46 17.07
CA GLU A 414 8.72 9.21 16.81
C GLU A 414 9.33 10.25 15.84
N ARG A 415 8.49 11.08 15.21
CA ARG A 415 8.91 12.23 14.41
C ARG A 415 9.23 13.47 15.25
N CYS A 416 8.95 13.44 16.55
CA CYS A 416 9.06 14.59 17.43
C CYS A 416 10.23 14.45 18.41
N CYS A 417 11.02 15.52 18.56
CA CYS A 417 11.98 15.67 19.65
C CYS A 417 11.77 16.99 20.41
N PHE A 418 12.19 16.97 21.68
CA PHE A 418 12.24 18.11 22.56
C PHE A 418 13.68 18.62 22.63
N LEU A 419 13.88 19.91 22.40
CA LEU A 419 15.16 20.59 22.58
C LEU A 419 15.07 21.51 23.80
N TYR A 420 15.90 21.21 24.80
CA TYR A 420 15.98 21.95 26.07
C TYR A 420 17.19 22.89 26.02
N VAL A 421 17.00 24.18 26.29
CA VAL A 421 18.08 25.20 26.25
C VAL A 421 18.19 25.98 27.56
N HIS A 422 19.37 26.54 27.85
CA HIS A 422 19.66 27.17 29.15
C HIS A 422 18.86 28.44 29.41
N ASP A 423 18.84 29.35 28.44
CA ASP A 423 18.30 30.71 28.58
C ASP A 423 16.89 30.87 27.96
N ASN A 424 16.19 29.77 27.67
CA ASN A 424 14.78 29.78 27.30
C ASN A 424 13.94 29.09 28.39
N ALA A 425 12.81 29.70 28.74
CA ALA A 425 11.89 29.15 29.74
C ALA A 425 11.06 28.01 29.15
N ASP A 426 10.77 28.07 27.86
CA ASP A 426 9.98 27.08 27.13
C ASP A 426 10.89 26.19 26.26
N ASP A 427 10.54 24.91 26.19
CA ASP A 427 11.23 23.91 25.37
C ASP A 427 10.72 23.96 23.92
N PHE A 428 11.58 23.65 22.95
CA PHE A 428 11.14 23.50 21.56
C PHE A 428 10.64 22.09 21.32
N GLN A 429 9.37 21.95 20.96
CA GLN A 429 8.80 20.68 20.50
C GLN A 429 8.85 20.63 18.97
N ILE A 430 9.84 19.92 18.43
CA ILE A 430 10.23 19.96 17.02
C ILE A 430 9.78 18.66 16.34
N TYR A 431 9.01 18.77 15.26
CA TYR A 431 8.54 17.67 14.45
C TYR A 431 9.23 17.64 13.09
N PHE A 432 9.87 16.53 12.77
CA PHE A 432 10.53 16.26 11.49
C PHE A 432 9.58 15.56 10.51
N SER A 433 9.96 15.52 9.23
CA SER A 433 9.17 14.82 8.21
C SER A 433 9.12 13.30 8.44
N THR A 434 10.16 12.72 9.05
CA THR A 434 10.27 11.27 9.35
C THR A 434 10.93 10.99 10.71
N GLU A 435 10.69 9.80 11.25
CA GLU A 435 11.37 9.28 12.45
C GLU A 435 12.89 9.20 12.27
N ALA A 436 13.34 8.74 11.10
CA ALA A 436 14.76 8.61 10.80
C ALA A 436 15.48 9.96 10.76
N GLN A 437 14.80 11.03 10.33
CA GLN A 437 15.31 12.40 10.44
C GLN A 437 15.36 12.90 11.87
N CYS A 438 14.31 12.63 12.66
CA CYS A 438 14.26 13.04 14.06
C CYS A 438 15.33 12.34 14.92
N SER A 439 15.65 11.08 14.58
CA SER A 439 16.65 10.28 15.29
C SER A 439 18.10 10.65 14.97
N ARG A 440 18.34 11.30 13.83
CA ARG A 440 19.67 11.78 13.41
C ARG A 440 19.97 13.11 14.08
#